data_AF-A0A914UC54-F1
#
_entry.id   AF-A0A914UC54-F1
#
_cell.length_a   1.000
_cell.length_b   1.000
_cell.length_c   1.000
_cell.angle_alpha   90.00
_cell.angle_beta   90.00
_cell.angle_gamma   90.00
#
_symmetry.space_group_name_H-M   'P 1'
#
loop_
_entity.id
_entity.type
_entity.pdbx_description
1 polymer ?
#
loop_
_entity_poly.entity_id
_entity_poly.type
_entity_poly.pdbx_seq_one_letter_code
_entity_poly.pdbx_strand_id
1 'polypeptide(L)'
;MAVPGPTSIENLRTVEGKTYDSNREACVALGLVLNNKLYEDTLFEALNHTSPNQFRYLFARLLVHGDMGNPLELFDQFEDHFTSDLLKKWQKGDAKKVAWRKIVKSMIDQEKQLSDYPKLEAYMDEIGYENEETVDLKSLLDEGRADYGIMNEGQKAIVDQIIKKIRSQEQIFEKCCIFADGCGKSYLFNAALKSALGHGKKVMVMAWSGV
;
A
#
# COMPACT_ATOMS: atom_id res chain seq x y z
N MET A 1 46.64 -2.92 -8.41
CA MET A 1 47.07 -1.80 -9.27
C MET A 1 46.26 -0.59 -8.89
N ALA A 2 46.88 0.55 -8.66
CA ALA A 2 46.17 1.81 -8.42
C ALA A 2 45.64 2.33 -9.75
N VAL A 3 44.34 2.58 -9.85
CA VAL A 3 43.76 3.29 -10.99
C VAL A 3 44.15 4.76 -10.85
N PRO A 4 44.88 5.35 -11.81
CA PRO A 4 45.20 6.77 -11.77
C PRO A 4 43.92 7.60 -11.62
N GLY A 5 43.93 8.58 -10.72
CA GLY A 5 42.79 9.46 -10.54
C GLY A 5 42.45 10.23 -11.82
N PRO A 6 41.17 10.47 -12.12
CA PRO A 6 40.75 11.18 -13.32
C PRO A 6 41.28 12.62 -13.29
N THR A 7 41.89 13.06 -14.40
CA THR A 7 42.51 14.40 -14.53
C THR A 7 41.61 15.43 -15.20
N SER A 8 40.45 15.02 -15.73
CA SER A 8 39.45 15.91 -16.33
C SER A 8 38.04 15.27 -16.30
N ILE A 9 36.99 16.08 -16.50
CA ILE A 9 35.60 15.60 -16.63
C ILE A 9 35.44 14.67 -17.84
N GLU A 10 36.22 14.89 -18.89
CA GLU A 10 36.25 13.99 -20.04
C GLU A 10 36.85 12.63 -19.66
N ASN A 11 37.89 12.61 -18.82
CA ASN A 11 38.49 11.39 -18.30
C ASN A 11 37.51 10.61 -17.40
N LEU A 12 36.64 11.30 -16.66
CA LEU A 12 35.53 10.67 -15.91
C LEU A 12 34.49 10.00 -16.82
N ARG A 13 34.35 10.47 -18.07
CA ARG A 13 33.42 9.90 -19.05
C ARG A 13 34.06 8.85 -19.94
N THR A 14 35.34 8.57 -19.79
CA THR A 14 36.06 7.61 -20.62
C THR A 14 36.23 6.29 -19.88
N VAL A 15 35.60 5.23 -20.40
CA VAL A 15 35.67 3.87 -19.85
C VAL A 15 36.29 2.98 -20.92
N GLU A 16 37.40 2.32 -20.59
CA GLU A 16 38.13 1.42 -21.50
C GLU A 16 38.44 2.05 -22.88
N GLY A 17 38.73 3.35 -22.92
CA GLY A 17 39.05 4.08 -24.15
C GLY A 17 37.85 4.57 -24.96
N LYS A 18 36.61 4.38 -24.47
CA LYS A 18 35.38 4.93 -25.05
C LYS A 18 34.85 6.09 -24.20
N THR A 19 34.72 7.26 -24.81
CA THR A 19 34.09 8.44 -24.18
C THR A 19 32.58 8.36 -24.32
N TYR A 20 31.86 8.48 -23.21
CA TYR A 20 30.40 8.50 -23.15
C TYR A 20 29.87 9.94 -23.07
N ASP A 21 28.62 10.14 -23.51
CA ASP A 21 28.04 11.48 -23.59
C ASP A 21 27.74 12.05 -22.20
N SER A 22 27.41 11.20 -21.24
CA SER A 22 27.15 11.57 -19.85
C SER A 22 27.99 10.80 -18.83
N ASN A 23 28.22 11.43 -17.67
CA ASN A 23 28.86 10.77 -16.52
C ASN A 23 28.06 9.53 -16.07
N ARG A 24 26.74 9.55 -16.22
CA ARG A 24 25.87 8.42 -15.85
C ARG A 24 26.14 7.21 -16.73
N GLU A 25 26.24 7.39 -18.04
CA GLU A 25 26.54 6.30 -18.98
C GLU A 25 27.93 5.70 -18.74
N ALA A 26 28.93 6.54 -18.45
CA ALA A 26 30.25 6.07 -18.05
C ALA A 26 30.19 5.25 -16.75
N CYS A 27 29.44 5.72 -15.74
CA CYS A 27 29.25 4.95 -14.51
C CYS A 27 28.48 3.64 -14.73
N VAL A 28 27.53 3.59 -15.67
CA VAL A 28 26.84 2.35 -16.08
C VAL A 28 27.83 1.39 -16.76
N ALA A 29 28.68 1.89 -17.67
CA ALA A 29 29.71 1.10 -18.33
C ALA A 29 30.78 0.56 -17.35
N LEU A 30 31.11 1.33 -16.31
CA LEU A 30 31.98 0.90 -15.22
C LEU A 30 31.31 -0.05 -14.21
N GLY A 31 30.00 -0.30 -14.34
CA GLY A 31 29.23 -1.07 -13.36
C GLY A 31 29.11 -0.39 -11.98
N LEU A 32 29.38 0.92 -11.91
CA LEU A 32 29.30 1.73 -10.69
C LEU A 32 27.88 2.21 -10.38
N VAL A 33 27.04 2.29 -11.41
CA VAL A 33 25.61 2.56 -11.28
C VAL A 33 24.85 1.26 -11.49
N LEU A 34 23.94 0.96 -10.55
CA LEU A 34 23.01 -0.16 -10.64
C LEU A 34 22.18 -0.03 -11.91
N ASN A 35 22.43 -0.92 -12.87
CA ASN A 35 21.55 -1.06 -14.02
C ASN A 35 20.20 -1.63 -13.52
N ASN A 36 19.09 -1.30 -14.19
CA ASN A 36 17.76 -1.83 -13.83
C ASN A 36 17.73 -3.36 -13.76
N LYS A 37 18.70 -4.02 -14.39
CA LYS A 37 18.97 -5.46 -14.33
C LYS A 37 19.00 -6.05 -12.91
N LEU A 38 19.56 -5.37 -11.89
CA LEU A 38 19.51 -5.92 -10.53
C LEU A 38 18.06 -6.04 -10.05
N TYR A 39 17.27 -5.00 -10.31
CA TYR A 39 15.86 -4.99 -9.91
C TYR A 39 15.05 -6.01 -10.70
N GLU A 40 15.32 -6.15 -12.01
CA GLU A 40 14.73 -7.18 -12.85
C GLU A 40 15.05 -8.59 -12.33
N ASP A 41 16.32 -8.91 -12.10
CA ASP A 41 16.76 -10.22 -11.60
C ASP A 41 16.13 -10.53 -10.23
N THR A 42 16.09 -9.52 -9.34
CA THR A 42 15.47 -9.65 -8.01
C THR A 42 13.96 -9.93 -8.11
N LEU A 43 13.25 -9.20 -8.97
CA LEU A 43 11.82 -9.40 -9.18
C LEU A 43 11.54 -10.75 -9.86
N PHE A 44 12.39 -11.16 -10.79
CA PHE A 44 12.27 -12.44 -11.48
C PHE A 44 12.42 -13.61 -10.50
N GLU A 45 13.39 -13.55 -9.58
CA GLU A 45 13.54 -14.54 -8.51
C GLU A 45 12.29 -14.56 -7.61
N ALA A 46 11.77 -13.39 -7.23
CA ALA A 46 10.64 -13.27 -6.32
C ALA A 46 9.30 -13.79 -6.90
N LEU A 47 9.15 -13.91 -8.23
CA LEU A 47 7.91 -14.36 -8.89
C LEU A 47 7.39 -15.68 -8.32
N ASN A 48 8.28 -16.65 -8.08
CA ASN A 48 7.89 -17.99 -7.63
C ASN A 48 7.77 -18.11 -6.10
N HIS A 49 8.19 -17.09 -5.35
CA HIS A 49 8.34 -17.15 -3.89
C HIS A 49 7.41 -16.21 -3.13
N THR A 50 6.68 -15.34 -3.84
CA THR A 50 5.88 -14.29 -3.21
C THR A 50 4.46 -14.24 -3.74
N SER A 51 3.52 -13.96 -2.85
CA SER A 51 2.16 -13.57 -3.25
C SER A 51 2.16 -12.17 -3.89
N PRO A 52 1.14 -11.82 -4.70
CA PRO A 52 1.04 -10.49 -5.33
C PRO A 52 1.16 -9.32 -4.34
N ASN A 53 0.63 -9.49 -3.13
CA ASN A 53 0.75 -8.50 -2.06
C ASN A 53 2.21 -8.35 -1.57
N GLN A 54 2.88 -9.47 -1.29
CA GLN A 54 4.29 -9.46 -0.92
C GLN A 54 5.18 -8.94 -2.05
N PHE A 55 4.83 -9.21 -3.30
CA PHE A 55 5.54 -8.74 -4.47
C PHE A 55 5.44 -7.21 -4.63
N ARG A 56 4.23 -6.64 -4.44
CA ARG A 56 4.05 -5.17 -4.36
C ARG A 56 4.86 -4.54 -3.23
N TYR A 57 4.90 -5.19 -2.06
CA TYR A 57 5.68 -4.71 -0.92
C TYR A 57 7.20 -4.76 -1.19
N LEU A 58 7.70 -5.83 -1.80
CA LEU A 58 9.09 -5.94 -2.25
C LEU A 58 9.43 -4.81 -3.22
N PHE A 59 8.58 -4.58 -4.21
CA PHE A 59 8.78 -3.51 -5.20
C PHE A 59 8.82 -2.13 -4.54
N ALA A 60 7.89 -1.83 -3.64
CA ALA A 60 7.92 -0.58 -2.87
C ALA A 60 9.24 -0.43 -2.09
N ARG A 61 9.75 -1.51 -1.49
CA ARG A 61 11.04 -1.51 -0.78
C ARG A 61 12.24 -1.26 -1.70
N LEU A 62 12.21 -1.80 -2.91
CA LEU A 62 13.22 -1.52 -3.94
C LEU A 62 13.19 -0.04 -4.37
N LEU A 63 12.01 0.58 -4.45
CA LEU A 63 11.87 2.02 -4.72
C LEU A 63 12.34 2.88 -3.54
N VAL A 64 12.13 2.44 -2.30
CA VAL A 64 12.58 3.19 -1.11
C VAL A 64 14.11 3.21 -1.02
N HIS A 65 14.76 2.06 -1.16
CA HIS A 65 16.20 1.94 -0.92
C HIS A 65 17.05 2.00 -2.20
N GLY A 66 16.45 1.90 -3.38
CA GLY A 66 17.12 1.92 -4.66
C GLY A 66 17.03 3.27 -5.39
N ASP A 67 17.72 3.34 -6.53
CA ASP A 67 17.62 4.40 -7.53
C ASP A 67 17.18 3.77 -8.86
N MET A 68 15.91 3.37 -8.89
CA MET A 68 15.32 2.70 -10.05
C MET A 68 15.11 3.70 -11.19
N GLY A 69 15.80 3.50 -12.31
CA GLY A 69 15.79 4.49 -13.40
C GLY A 69 14.44 4.61 -14.12
N ASN A 70 13.66 3.52 -14.19
CA ASN A 70 12.33 3.53 -14.82
C ASN A 70 11.36 2.55 -14.12
N PRO A 71 10.74 2.95 -13.00
CA PRO A 71 9.85 2.08 -12.25
C PRO A 71 8.55 1.74 -12.99
N LEU A 72 8.09 2.61 -13.89
CA LEU A 72 6.87 2.37 -14.68
C LEU A 72 7.07 1.22 -15.67
N GLU A 73 8.19 1.25 -16.41
CA GLU A 73 8.53 0.19 -17.37
C GLU A 73 8.76 -1.15 -16.67
N LEU A 74 9.44 -1.13 -15.52
CA LEU A 74 9.67 -2.35 -14.75
C LEU A 74 8.37 -2.93 -14.20
N PHE A 75 7.46 -2.08 -13.72
CA PHE A 75 6.14 -2.54 -13.30
C PHE A 75 5.37 -3.21 -14.45
N ASP A 76 5.38 -2.61 -15.64
CA ASP A 76 4.65 -3.10 -16.81
C ASP A 76 5.13 -4.50 -17.22
N GLN A 77 6.42 -4.79 -17.08
CA GLN A 77 6.99 -6.12 -17.32
C GLN A 77 6.42 -7.21 -16.40
N PHE A 78 6.08 -6.86 -15.16
CA PHE A 78 5.56 -7.80 -14.15
C PHE A 78 4.09 -7.53 -13.78
N GLU A 79 3.36 -6.76 -14.60
CA GLU A 79 2.00 -6.28 -14.32
C GLU A 79 1.04 -7.41 -13.93
N ASP A 80 1.13 -8.54 -14.64
CA ASP A 80 0.25 -9.67 -14.42
C ASP A 80 0.40 -10.25 -13.00
N HIS A 81 1.63 -10.33 -12.47
CA HIS A 81 1.85 -10.79 -11.09
C HIS A 81 1.42 -9.74 -10.07
N PHE A 82 1.70 -8.46 -10.34
CA PHE A 82 1.29 -7.33 -9.49
C PHE A 82 -0.23 -7.20 -9.36
N THR A 83 -1.01 -7.66 -10.34
CA THR A 83 -2.45 -7.44 -10.40
C THR A 83 -3.28 -8.72 -10.25
N SER A 84 -2.68 -9.91 -10.28
CA SER A 84 -3.41 -11.19 -10.30
C SER A 84 -4.45 -11.38 -9.17
N ASP A 85 -4.20 -10.88 -7.96
CA ASP A 85 -5.17 -10.93 -6.85
C ASP A 85 -6.28 -9.86 -6.97
N LEU A 86 -6.00 -8.77 -7.66
CA LEU A 86 -6.89 -7.63 -7.87
C LEU A 86 -7.87 -7.87 -9.04
N LEU A 87 -7.47 -8.65 -10.04
CA LEU A 87 -8.30 -9.01 -11.20
C LEU A 87 -9.58 -9.78 -10.83
N LYS A 88 -9.67 -10.30 -9.60
CA LYS A 88 -10.92 -10.88 -9.06
C LYS A 88 -12.02 -9.86 -8.83
N LYS A 89 -11.66 -8.59 -8.62
CA LYS A 89 -12.57 -7.50 -8.24
C LYS A 89 -12.60 -6.37 -9.27
N TRP A 90 -11.50 -6.18 -10.00
CA TRP A 90 -11.28 -5.02 -10.86
C TRP A 90 -10.98 -5.44 -12.29
N GLN A 91 -11.36 -4.61 -13.26
CA GLN A 91 -10.88 -4.76 -14.64
C GLN A 91 -9.38 -4.46 -14.71
N LYS A 92 -8.68 -4.95 -15.75
CA LYS A 92 -7.21 -4.86 -15.87
C LYS A 92 -6.67 -3.43 -15.65
N GLY A 93 -7.29 -2.43 -16.27
CA GLY A 93 -6.88 -1.02 -16.12
C GLY A 93 -7.04 -0.49 -14.69
N ASP A 94 -8.12 -0.86 -14.00
CA ASP A 94 -8.36 -0.43 -12.62
C ASP A 94 -7.49 -1.20 -11.62
N ALA A 95 -7.27 -2.50 -11.86
CA ALA A 95 -6.36 -3.33 -11.08
C ALA A 95 -4.93 -2.77 -11.09
N LYS A 96 -4.47 -2.27 -12.24
CA LYS A 96 -3.18 -1.58 -12.37
C LYS A 96 -3.09 -0.32 -11.51
N LYS A 97 -4.10 0.55 -11.58
CA LYS A 97 -4.17 1.78 -10.76
C LYS A 97 -4.16 1.44 -9.27
N VAL A 98 -4.94 0.43 -8.87
CA VAL A 98 -4.98 -0.08 -7.50
C VAL A 98 -3.63 -0.59 -7.03
N ALA A 99 -2.93 -1.39 -7.85
CA ALA A 99 -1.61 -1.91 -7.51
C ALA A 99 -0.62 -0.77 -7.24
N TRP A 100 -0.60 0.25 -8.10
CA TRP A 100 0.23 1.43 -7.92
C TRP A 100 -0.11 2.21 -6.65
N ARG A 101 -1.39 2.45 -6.36
CA ARG A 101 -1.83 3.08 -5.11
C ARG A 101 -1.30 2.34 -3.88
N LYS A 102 -1.32 0.99 -3.89
CA LYS A 102 -0.77 0.17 -2.79
C LYS A 102 0.74 0.29 -2.66
N ILE A 103 1.46 0.25 -3.78
CA ILE A 103 2.92 0.41 -3.82
C ILE A 103 3.33 1.76 -3.26
N VAL A 104 2.70 2.84 -3.75
CA VAL A 104 3.05 4.20 -3.35
C VAL A 104 2.65 4.49 -1.91
N LYS A 105 1.50 3.99 -1.44
CA LYS A 105 1.16 4.02 -0.01
C LYS A 105 2.27 3.38 0.82
N SER A 106 2.73 2.19 0.44
CA SER A 106 3.83 1.51 1.12
C SER A 106 5.17 2.26 1.06
N MET A 107 5.42 3.08 0.04
CA MET A 107 6.61 3.95 -0.03
C MET A 107 6.50 5.14 0.93
N ILE A 108 5.35 5.82 0.92
CA ILE A 108 5.08 6.98 1.78
C ILE A 108 5.15 6.57 3.26
N ASP A 109 4.61 5.39 3.61
CA ASP A 109 4.69 4.80 4.95
C ASP A 109 6.14 4.57 5.41
N GLN A 110 7.10 4.50 4.49
CA GLN A 110 8.55 4.37 4.75
C GLN A 110 9.31 5.70 4.60
N GLU A 111 8.60 6.84 4.68
CA GLU A 111 9.13 8.22 4.64
C GLU A 111 9.87 8.60 3.34
N LYS A 112 9.73 7.81 2.27
CA LYS A 112 10.26 8.14 0.94
C LYS A 112 9.32 9.11 0.24
N GLN A 113 9.87 10.20 -0.29
CA GLN A 113 9.08 11.14 -1.09
C GLN A 113 8.94 10.66 -2.53
N LEU A 114 7.76 10.87 -3.11
CA LEU A 114 7.51 10.50 -4.50
C LEU A 114 8.24 11.40 -5.51
N SER A 115 8.64 12.60 -5.07
CA SER A 115 9.44 13.54 -5.84
C SER A 115 10.77 12.96 -6.32
N ASP A 116 11.25 11.88 -5.69
CA ASP A 116 12.43 11.12 -6.15
C ASP A 116 12.17 10.43 -7.51
N TYR A 117 10.91 10.24 -7.89
CA TYR A 117 10.48 9.64 -9.15
C TYR A 117 9.46 10.53 -9.89
N PRO A 118 9.90 11.61 -10.57
CA PRO A 118 8.99 12.60 -11.18
C PRO A 118 7.99 12.02 -12.19
N LYS A 119 8.39 10.98 -12.93
CA LYS A 119 7.48 10.28 -13.87
C LYS A 119 6.40 9.48 -13.15
N LEU A 120 6.76 8.85 -12.03
CA LEU A 120 5.80 8.12 -11.21
C LEU A 120 4.87 9.10 -10.48
N GLU A 121 5.39 10.24 -10.03
CA GLU A 121 4.58 11.31 -9.45
C GLU A 121 3.53 11.83 -10.42
N ALA A 122 3.92 12.19 -11.65
CA ALA A 122 2.98 12.62 -12.68
C ALA A 122 1.92 11.55 -13.01
N TYR A 123 2.33 10.28 -13.06
CA TYR A 123 1.40 9.16 -13.25
C TYR A 123 0.41 9.03 -12.09
N MET A 124 0.89 9.17 -10.85
CA MET A 124 0.05 9.11 -9.66
C MET A 124 -0.96 10.25 -9.57
N ASP A 125 -0.57 11.45 -10.00
CA ASP A 125 -1.45 12.62 -10.09
C ASP A 125 -2.56 12.41 -11.13
N GLU A 126 -2.26 11.76 -12.26
CA GLU A 126 -3.24 11.43 -13.29
C GLU A 126 -4.28 10.41 -12.79
N ILE A 127 -3.84 9.34 -12.11
CA ILE A 127 -4.74 8.27 -11.66
C ILE A 127 -5.47 8.59 -10.36
N GLY A 128 -5.01 9.59 -9.60
CA GLY A 128 -5.55 10.01 -8.32
C GLY A 128 -5.22 9.07 -7.16
N TYR A 129 -4.92 9.66 -6.00
CA TYR A 129 -4.78 8.99 -4.71
C TYR A 129 -6.14 8.68 -4.08
N GLU A 130 -6.87 7.74 -4.65
CA GLU A 130 -7.99 7.17 -3.91
C GLU A 130 -7.43 6.14 -2.93
N ASN A 131 -7.49 6.46 -1.64
CA ASN A 131 -7.32 5.46 -0.60
C ASN A 131 -8.36 4.36 -0.84
N GLU A 132 -7.90 3.15 -1.21
CA GLU A 132 -8.76 1.98 -1.39
C GLU A 132 -9.50 1.54 -0.11
N GLU A 133 -9.26 2.21 1.02
CA GLU A 133 -10.16 2.18 2.17
C GLU A 133 -11.32 3.18 2.02
N THR A 134 -11.82 3.42 0.80
CA THR A 134 -13.28 3.56 0.66
C THR A 134 -13.87 2.19 0.97
N VAL A 135 -13.81 1.84 2.26
CA VAL A 135 -14.72 0.90 2.89
C VAL A 135 -16.08 1.22 2.29
N ASP A 136 -16.64 0.31 1.49
CA ASP A 136 -17.97 0.50 0.94
C ASP A 136 -18.90 0.56 2.15
N LEU A 137 -19.21 1.78 2.57
CA LEU A 137 -19.96 2.05 3.77
C LEU A 137 -21.34 1.41 3.67
N LYS A 138 -21.87 1.21 2.45
CA LYS A 138 -23.12 0.49 2.23
C LYS A 138 -22.93 -1.01 2.45
N SER A 139 -21.92 -1.63 1.85
CA SER A 139 -21.61 -3.06 2.06
C SER A 139 -21.37 -3.37 3.54
N LEU A 140 -20.58 -2.56 4.25
CA LEU A 140 -20.37 -2.76 5.70
C LEU A 140 -21.65 -2.58 6.51
N LEU A 141 -22.53 -1.65 6.12
CA LEU A 141 -23.78 -1.43 6.82
C LEU A 141 -24.75 -2.59 6.61
N ASP A 142 -24.78 -3.19 5.41
CA ASP A 142 -25.57 -4.37 5.10
C ASP A 142 -25.02 -5.62 5.81
N GLU A 143 -23.69 -5.80 5.85
CA GLU A 143 -23.06 -6.84 6.67
C GLU A 143 -23.36 -6.66 8.16
N GLY A 144 -23.26 -5.43 8.67
CA GLY A 144 -23.59 -5.12 10.06
C GLY A 144 -25.05 -5.40 10.40
N ARG A 145 -25.98 -5.17 9.45
CA ARG A 145 -27.40 -5.54 9.58
C ARG A 145 -27.62 -7.04 9.58
N ALA A 146 -26.95 -7.77 8.70
CA ALA A 146 -27.01 -9.23 8.68
C ALA A 146 -26.48 -9.81 9.99
N ASP A 147 -25.36 -9.28 10.49
CA ASP A 147 -24.77 -9.68 11.77
C ASP A 147 -25.73 -9.37 12.93
N TYR A 148 -26.35 -8.19 12.94
CA TYR A 148 -27.37 -7.82 13.92
C TYR A 148 -28.58 -8.76 13.87
N GLY A 149 -29.02 -9.20 12.69
CA GLY A 149 -30.19 -10.06 12.52
C GLY A 149 -30.12 -11.35 13.34
N ILE A 150 -28.94 -11.98 13.38
CA ILE A 150 -28.73 -13.26 14.06
C ILE A 150 -28.29 -13.14 15.53
N MET A 151 -28.15 -11.91 16.05
CA MET A 151 -27.80 -11.68 17.45
C MET A 151 -28.93 -12.03 18.42
N ASN A 152 -28.53 -12.43 19.64
CA ASN A 152 -29.46 -12.58 20.75
C ASN A 152 -29.93 -11.22 21.30
N GLU A 153 -30.98 -11.22 22.12
CA GLU A 153 -31.59 -9.99 22.64
C GLU A 153 -30.61 -9.12 23.46
N GLY A 154 -29.72 -9.75 24.24
CA GLY A 154 -28.72 -9.03 25.03
C GLY A 154 -27.67 -8.32 24.16
N GLN A 155 -27.20 -8.98 23.11
CA GLN A 155 -26.27 -8.41 22.14
C GLN A 155 -26.92 -7.26 21.35
N LYS A 156 -28.17 -7.45 20.91
CA LYS A 156 -28.96 -6.42 20.22
C LYS A 156 -29.11 -5.17 21.09
N ALA A 157 -29.48 -5.35 22.36
CA ALA A 157 -29.62 -4.25 23.31
C ALA A 157 -28.33 -3.42 23.45
N ILE A 158 -27.17 -4.06 23.43
CA ILE A 158 -25.87 -3.38 23.47
C ILE A 158 -25.61 -2.60 22.18
N VAL A 159 -25.80 -3.23 21.01
CA VAL A 159 -25.58 -2.58 19.71
C VAL A 159 -26.52 -1.38 19.52
N ASP A 160 -27.78 -1.48 19.94
CA ASP A 160 -28.76 -0.40 19.86
C ASP A 160 -28.35 0.80 20.71
N GLN A 161 -27.82 0.58 21.91
CA GLN A 161 -27.28 1.65 22.75
C GLN A 161 -26.07 2.36 22.09
N ILE A 162 -25.16 1.59 21.48
CA ILE A 162 -24.01 2.13 20.75
C ILE A 162 -24.49 2.97 19.55
N ILE A 163 -25.39 2.44 18.73
CA ILE A 163 -25.91 3.15 17.54
C ILE A 163 -26.66 4.42 17.95
N LYS A 164 -27.47 4.36 19.01
CA LYS A 164 -28.17 5.54 19.54
C LYS A 164 -27.19 6.65 19.92
N LYS A 165 -26.08 6.31 20.61
CA LYS A 165 -25.01 7.26 20.95
C LYS A 165 -24.22 7.75 19.73
N ILE A 166 -23.98 6.90 18.73
CA ILE A 166 -23.32 7.30 17.48
C ILE A 166 -24.15 8.33 16.70
N ARG A 167 -25.48 8.19 16.74
CA ARG A 167 -26.43 9.05 16.03
C ARG A 167 -26.71 10.38 16.75
N SER A 168 -26.59 10.46 18.08
CA SER A 168 -26.67 11.74 18.77
C SER A 168 -25.50 12.63 18.35
N GLN A 169 -25.79 13.83 17.84
CA GLN A 169 -24.79 14.82 17.39
C GLN A 169 -24.10 15.56 18.55
N GLU A 170 -24.35 15.16 19.80
CA GLU A 170 -23.64 15.73 20.95
C GLU A 170 -22.15 15.38 20.84
N GLN A 171 -21.28 16.34 21.13
CA GLN A 171 -19.86 16.05 21.34
C GLN A 171 -19.74 15.23 22.61
N ILE A 172 -19.80 13.91 22.47
CA ILE A 172 -19.68 12.97 23.57
C ILE A 172 -18.20 12.97 24.00
N PHE A 173 -17.89 13.70 25.08
CA PHE A 173 -16.67 13.49 25.89
C PHE A 173 -16.87 12.38 26.93
N GLU A 174 -18.04 11.73 26.94
CA GLU A 174 -18.41 10.75 27.96
C GLU A 174 -17.90 9.36 27.60
N LYS A 175 -17.08 8.77 28.49
CA LYS A 175 -16.57 7.41 28.34
C LYS A 175 -17.73 6.43 28.51
N CYS A 176 -18.04 5.68 27.46
CA CYS A 176 -19.02 4.58 27.52
C CYS A 176 -18.28 3.25 27.70
N CYS A 177 -18.38 2.66 28.90
CA CYS A 177 -17.85 1.33 29.16
C CYS A 177 -18.95 0.29 28.96
N ILE A 178 -18.67 -0.74 28.17
CA ILE A 178 -19.59 -1.85 27.92
C ILE A 178 -18.93 -3.12 28.43
N PHE A 179 -19.59 -3.78 29.37
CA PHE A 179 -19.15 -5.06 29.91
C PHE A 179 -19.96 -6.16 29.25
N ALA A 180 -19.31 -6.95 28.41
CA ALA A 180 -19.90 -8.12 27.76
C ALA A 180 -19.27 -9.38 28.35
N ASP A 181 -20.09 -10.23 28.98
CA ASP A 181 -19.67 -11.52 29.51
C ASP A 181 -20.11 -12.67 28.58
N GLY A 182 -19.39 -13.80 28.60
CA GLY A 182 -19.68 -15.00 27.79
C GLY A 182 -19.03 -15.08 26.41
N CYS A 183 -19.56 -15.96 25.54
CA CYS A 183 -19.09 -16.24 24.18
C CYS A 183 -19.72 -15.29 23.14
N GLY A 184 -18.96 -14.88 22.12
CA GLY A 184 -19.46 -14.01 21.03
C GLY A 184 -19.09 -12.53 21.17
N LYS A 185 -18.16 -12.17 22.06
CA LYS A 185 -17.63 -10.81 22.21
C LYS A 185 -17.08 -10.24 20.89
N SER A 186 -16.27 -11.01 20.17
CA SER A 186 -15.72 -10.60 18.88
C SER A 186 -16.82 -10.32 17.85
N TYR A 187 -17.89 -11.12 17.89
CA TYR A 187 -19.06 -10.95 17.01
C TYR A 187 -19.82 -9.65 17.33
N LEU A 188 -20.05 -9.39 18.62
CA LEU A 188 -20.65 -8.15 19.11
C LEU A 188 -19.84 -6.91 18.70
N PHE A 189 -18.53 -6.91 18.95
CA PHE A 189 -17.67 -5.78 18.60
C PHE A 189 -17.60 -5.59 17.08
N ASN A 190 -17.50 -6.67 16.29
CA ASN A 190 -17.50 -6.56 14.83
C ASN A 190 -18.78 -5.92 14.28
N ALA A 191 -19.96 -6.32 14.76
CA ALA A 191 -21.20 -5.71 14.29
C ALA A 191 -21.33 -4.22 14.69
N ALA A 192 -20.87 -3.87 15.91
CA ALA A 192 -20.83 -2.48 16.36
C ALA A 192 -19.87 -1.64 15.52
N LEU A 193 -18.68 -2.18 15.19
CA LEU A 193 -17.69 -1.53 14.33
C LEU A 193 -18.23 -1.29 12.93
N LYS A 194 -18.78 -2.33 12.29
CA LYS A 194 -19.40 -2.25 10.96
C LYS A 194 -20.52 -1.22 10.93
N SER A 195 -21.37 -1.20 11.97
CA SER A 195 -22.44 -0.22 12.11
C SER A 195 -21.91 1.20 12.25
N ALA A 196 -20.86 1.43 13.06
CA ALA A 196 -20.26 2.75 13.24
C ALA A 196 -19.61 3.28 11.96
N LEU A 197 -18.85 2.43 11.27
CA LEU A 197 -18.24 2.74 9.98
C LEU A 197 -19.31 3.06 8.93
N GLY A 198 -20.36 2.23 8.81
CA GLY A 198 -21.46 2.44 7.88
C GLY A 198 -22.23 3.75 8.09
N HIS A 199 -22.23 4.30 9.31
CA HIS A 199 -22.79 5.64 9.61
C HIS A 199 -21.78 6.78 9.37
N GLY A 200 -20.67 6.52 8.68
CA GLY A 200 -19.67 7.52 8.31
C GLY A 200 -18.80 8.00 9.46
N LYS A 201 -18.73 7.26 10.58
CA LYS A 201 -17.81 7.59 11.69
C LYS A 201 -16.43 7.00 11.44
N LYS A 202 -15.38 7.74 11.81
CA LYS A 202 -14.02 7.20 11.90
C LYS A 202 -13.88 6.42 13.21
N VAL A 203 -13.38 5.20 13.14
CA VAL A 203 -13.26 4.29 14.29
C VAL A 203 -11.83 3.82 14.42
N MET A 204 -11.31 3.80 15.65
CA MET A 204 -10.01 3.22 16.00
C MET A 204 -10.24 2.05 16.96
N VAL A 205 -9.64 0.91 16.68
CA VAL A 205 -9.76 -0.30 17.50
C VAL A 205 -8.44 -0.55 18.19
N MET A 206 -8.46 -0.75 19.51
CA MET A 206 -7.28 -1.07 20.31
C MET A 206 -7.59 -2.24 21.24
N ALA A 207 -6.62 -3.13 21.42
CA ALA A 207 -6.67 -4.22 22.39
C ALA A 207 -5.33 -4.28 23.14
N TRP A 208 -5.38 -4.48 24.45
CA TRP A 208 -4.18 -4.58 25.30
C TRP A 208 -3.50 -5.96 25.20
N SER A 209 -4.28 -7.01 24.94
CA SER A 209 -3.81 -8.37 24.66
C SER A 209 -4.65 -8.99 23.54
N GLY A 210 -4.04 -9.87 22.74
CA GLY A 210 -4.79 -10.72 21.81
C GLY A 210 -5.85 -11.53 22.56
N VAL A 211 -7.04 -11.65 21.98
CA VAL A 211 -8.17 -12.42 22.51
C VAL A 211 -7.89 -13.91 22.41
#